data_AF-A0A1T5BR63-F1
#
_entry.id   AF-A0A1T5BR63-F1
#
_cell.length_a   1.000
_cell.length_b   1.000
_cell.length_c   1.000
_cell.angle_alpha   90.00
_cell.angle_beta   90.00
_cell.angle_gamma   90.00
#
_symmetry.space_group_name_H-M   'P 1'
#
loop_
_entity.id
_entity.type
_entity.pdbx_description
1 polymer ?
#
loop_
_entity_poly.entity_id
_entity_poly.type
_entity_poly.pdbx_seq_one_letter_code
_entity_poly.pdbx_strand_id
1 'polypeptide(L)' 'MTGNPFKPGDRVSGTFWGEPFTGDVIEVRSDRLLWVRRDGRTHQEWFHTGSLTKIEEGGQ' A
#
# COMPACT_ATOMS: atom_id res chain seq x y z
N MET A 1 15.74 11.95 -9.19
CA MET A 1 14.75 10.90 -9.55
C MET A 1 14.36 10.19 -8.26
N THR A 2 13.24 10.55 -7.64
CA THR A 2 12.70 9.78 -6.52
C THR A 2 11.75 8.75 -7.11
N GLY A 3 12.23 7.52 -7.26
CA GLY A 3 11.40 6.39 -7.70
C GLY A 3 10.35 6.01 -6.66
N ASN A 4 9.47 5.07 -7.01
CA ASN A 4 8.48 4.53 -6.10
C ASN A 4 9.18 3.89 -4.87
N PRO A 5 8.92 4.35 -3.63
CA PRO A 5 9.56 3.77 -2.44
C PRO A 5 8.93 2.43 -2.00
N PHE A 6 7.85 2.01 -2.65
CA PHE A 6 7.14 0.77 -2.34
C PHE A 6 7.60 -0.38 -3.24
N LYS A 7 7.51 -1.60 -2.72
CA LYS A 7 7.72 -2.85 -3.46
C LYS A 7 6.62 -3.88 -3.09
N PRO A 8 6.37 -4.89 -3.94
CA PRO A 8 5.51 -6.01 -3.57
C PRO A 8 5.95 -6.66 -2.24
N GLY A 9 4.98 -6.96 -1.39
CA GLY A 9 5.18 -7.46 -0.02
C GLY A 9 5.32 -6.37 1.04
N ASP A 10 5.47 -5.10 0.67
CA ASP A 10 5.47 -4.02 1.66
C ASP A 10 4.12 -3.93 2.37
N ARG A 11 4.19 -3.76 3.68
CA ARG A 11 3.03 -3.46 4.51
C ARG A 11 2.70 -1.97 4.45
N VAL A 12 1.42 -1.65 4.27
CA VAL A 12 0.96 -0.27 4.14
C VAL A 12 -0.29 -0.01 4.97
N SER A 13 -0.48 1.25 5.37
CA SER A 13 -1.72 1.78 5.92
C SER A 13 -2.24 2.94 5.06
N GLY A 14 -3.54 3.18 5.13
CA GLY A 14 -4.20 4.28 4.43
C GLY A 14 -5.65 4.45 4.86
N THR A 15 -6.39 5.26 4.10
CA THR A 15 -7.84 5.43 4.27
C THR A 15 -8.57 5.09 2.98
N PHE A 16 -9.74 4.44 3.10
CA PHE A 16 -10.60 4.08 1.97
C PHE A 16 -12.05 4.35 2.34
N TRP A 17 -12.71 5.27 1.62
CA TRP A 17 -14.03 5.82 1.98
C TRP A 17 -14.11 6.39 3.41
N GLY A 18 -13.01 6.99 3.89
CA GLY A 18 -12.93 7.57 5.24
C GLY A 18 -12.55 6.57 6.34
N GLU A 19 -12.58 5.27 6.05
CA GLU A 19 -12.21 4.24 7.03
C GLU A 19 -10.72 3.91 6.94
N PRO A 20 -10.00 3.83 8.08
CA PRO A 20 -8.61 3.39 8.09
C PRO A 20 -8.51 1.93 7.70
N PHE A 21 -7.42 1.57 7.02
CA PHE A 21 -7.12 0.18 6.69
C PHE A 21 -5.62 -0.08 6.68
N THR A 22 -5.29 -1.37 6.76
CA THR A 22 -3.97 -1.94 6.54
C THR A 22 -4.03 -2.97 5.41
N GLY A 23 -2.90 -3.19 4.74
CA GLY A 23 -2.81 -4.16 3.66
C GLY A 23 -1.41 -4.36 3.14
N ASP A 24 -1.29 -5.22 2.13
CA ASP A 24 -0.04 -5.57 1.48
C ASP A 24 -0.02 -5.07 0.04
N VAL A 25 1.11 -4.49 -0.38
CA VAL A 25 1.36 -4.20 -1.79
C VAL A 25 1.54 -5.51 -2.54
N ILE A 26 0.72 -5.75 -3.55
CA ILE A 26 0.79 -6.93 -4.41
C ILE A 26 1.60 -6.61 -5.67
N GLU A 27 1.42 -5.43 -6.24
CA GLU A 27 2.07 -5.00 -7.47
C GLU A 27 2.36 -3.50 -7.44
N VAL A 28 3.50 -3.10 -8.01
CA VAL A 28 3.85 -1.71 -8.30
C VAL A 28 3.75 -1.50 -9.80
N ARG A 29 2.72 -0.79 -10.25
CA ARG A 29 2.47 -0.62 -11.69
C ARG A 29 3.19 0.59 -12.27
N SER A 30 3.38 1.63 -11.46
CA SER A 30 4.11 2.85 -11.84
C SER A 30 4.74 3.52 -10.62
N ASP A 31 5.34 4.69 -10.81
CA ASP A 31 5.83 5.57 -9.73
C ASP A 31 4.73 6.04 -8.77
N ARG A 32 3.46 5.92 -9.17
CA ARG A 32 2.31 6.50 -8.47
C ARG A 32 1.18 5.53 -8.17
N LEU A 33 1.19 4.32 -8.72
CA LEU A 33 0.05 3.42 -8.63
C LEU A 33 0.44 2.04 -8.08
N LEU A 34 -0.25 1.63 -7.01
CA LEU A 34 -0.03 0.38 -6.30
C LEU A 34 -1.29 -0.48 -6.32
N TRP A 35 -1.14 -1.77 -6.55
CA TRP A 35 -2.19 -2.76 -6.33
C TRP A 35 -2.06 -3.28 -4.91
N VAL A 36 -3.06 -3.04 -4.07
CA VAL A 36 -3.00 -3.39 -2.64
C VAL A 36 -4.13 -4.35 -2.30
N ARG A 37 -3.80 -5.40 -1.55
CA ARG A 37 -4.78 -6.27 -0.90
C ARG A 37 -4.97 -5.78 0.54
N ARG A 38 -6.17 -5.31 0.85
CA ARG A 38 -6.52 -4.89 2.22
C ARG A 38 -6.78 -6.10 3.11
N ASP A 39 -6.47 -5.96 4.39
CA ASP A 39 -6.71 -7.00 5.38
C ASP A 39 -8.21 -7.34 5.50
N GLY A 40 -8.51 -8.61 5.67
CA GLY A 40 -9.89 -9.10 5.79
C GLY A 40 -10.74 -8.90 4.52
N ARG A 41 -10.14 -8.44 3.41
CA ARG A 41 -10.80 -8.30 2.11
C ARG A 41 -10.21 -9.30 1.13
N THR A 42 -11.11 -9.91 0.35
CA THR A 42 -10.73 -10.84 -0.73
C THR A 42 -10.33 -10.11 -2.01
N HIS A 43 -10.78 -8.85 -2.17
CA HIS A 43 -10.54 -8.05 -3.36
C HIS A 43 -9.33 -7.13 -3.18
N GLN A 44 -8.62 -6.88 -4.28
CA GLN A 44 -7.52 -5.92 -4.36
C GLN A 44 -7.99 -4.65 -5.07
N GLU A 45 -7.39 -3.52 -4.69
CA GLU A 45 -7.76 -2.20 -5.21
C GLU A 45 -6.51 -1.40 -5.58
N TRP A 46 -6.66 -0.48 -6.53
CA TRP A 46 -5.61 0.46 -6.93
C TRP A 46 -5.58 1.65 -5.98
N PHE A 47 -4.39 1.97 -5.47
CA PHE A 47 -4.14 3.13 -4.62
C PHE A 47 -3.03 4.00 -5.19
N HIS A 48 -3.14 5.30 -4.94
CA HIS A 48 -2.07 6.23 -5.26
C HIS A 48 -0.98 6.12 -4.19
N THR A 49 0.30 6.16 -4.57
CA THR A 49 1.40 6.07 -3.58
C THR A 49 1.31 7.13 -2.49
N GLY A 50 0.84 8.34 -2.86
CA GLY A 50 0.63 9.44 -1.92
C GLY A 50 -0.54 9.28 -0.94
N SER A 51 -1.42 8.27 -1.14
CA SER A 51 -2.50 7.97 -0.18
C SER A 51 -2.12 6.89 0.83
N LEU A 52 -0.89 6.37 0.76
CA LEU A 52 -0.44 5.24 1.54
C LEU A 52 0.80 5.60 2.36
N THR A 53 0.86 5.05 3.56
CA THR A 53 2.04 5.11 4.43
C THR A 53 2.62 3.71 4.56
N LYS A 54 3.94 3.58 4.37
CA LYS A 54 4.62 2.31 4.61
C LYS A 54 4.68 2.04 6.11
N ILE A 55 4.30 0.84 6.51
CA ILE A 55 4.45 0.38 7.88
C ILE A 55 5.82 -0.30 7.96
N GLU A 56 6.75 0.31 8.67
CA GLU A 56 8.01 -0.34 9.00
C GLU A 56 7.70 -1.39 10.08
N GLU A 57 7.89 -2.68 9.79
CA GLU A 57 7.95 -3.66 10.87
C GLU A 57 9.13 -3.27 11.74
N GLY A 58 8.84 -2.91 13.00
CA GLY A 58 9.83 -2.43 13.94
C GLY A 58 10.97 -3.43 14.03
N GLY A 59 12.13 -3.04 13.50
CA GLY A 59 13.37 -3.74 13.74
C GLY A 59 13.74 -3.56 15.21
N GLN A 60 13.50 -4.58 16.02
CA GLN A 60 14.27 -4.85 17.22
C GLN A 60 14.31 -6.35 17.52
#